data_AF-A0A6L5PJR5-F1
#
_entry.id   AF-A0A6L5PJR5-F1
#
_cell.length_a   1.000
_cell.length_b   1.000
_cell.length_c   1.000
_cell.angle_alpha   90.00
_cell.angle_beta   90.00
_cell.angle_gamma   90.00
#
_symmetry.space_group_name_H-M   'P 1'
#
loop_
_entity.id
_entity.type
_entity.pdbx_description
1 polymer ?
#
loop_
_entity_poly.entity_id
_entity_poly.type
_entity_poly.pdbx_seq_one_letter_code
_entity_poly.pdbx_strand_id
1 'polypeptide(L)'
;MIDVYRLLTRWWTAFALAASLAMLGAAHAFERFGGLAPCNLCLKQREVYWGAVVVAVLATGWTLFSGGRRGTPRIAAFLLAAVFATGAITAIFHMGGEYKWWALPATCSSVGGSVDMDSLTALAMGTGPVTKVIGCGDVAWSWLGLSMAGWNAIIASALAVFSLLAAKRPKDARAPRIEKA
;
A
#
# COMPACT_ATOMS: atom_id res chain seq x y z
N MET A 1 -22.09 -16.28 2.66
CA MET A 1 -20.66 -16.31 2.23
C MET A 1 -20.48 -16.15 0.73
N ILE A 2 -21.27 -16.85 -0.11
CA ILE A 2 -21.16 -16.77 -1.58
C ILE A 2 -21.43 -15.35 -2.13
N ASP A 3 -22.40 -14.62 -1.55
CA ASP A 3 -22.74 -13.27 -2.02
C ASP A 3 -21.64 -12.24 -1.72
N VAL A 4 -21.01 -12.33 -0.54
CA VAL A 4 -19.90 -11.45 -0.14
C VAL A 4 -18.69 -11.67 -1.05
N TYR A 5 -18.34 -12.92 -1.35
CA TYR A 5 -17.26 -13.25 -2.27
C TYR A 5 -17.52 -12.72 -3.70
N ARG A 6 -18.76 -12.85 -4.21
CA ARG A 6 -19.14 -12.30 -5.52
C ARG A 6 -19.06 -10.78 -5.55
N LEU A 7 -19.55 -10.11 -4.50
CA LEU A 7 -19.49 -8.65 -4.40
C LEU A 7 -18.04 -8.15 -4.37
N LEU A 8 -17.22 -8.73 -3.49
CA LEU A 8 -15.80 -8.39 -3.33
C LEU A 8 -15.03 -8.60 -4.61
N THR A 9 -15.15 -9.75 -5.26
CA THR A 9 -14.41 -10.04 -6.49
C THR A 9 -14.93 -9.28 -7.71
N ARG A 10 -16.23 -8.90 -7.74
CA ARG A 10 -16.82 -8.09 -8.81
C ARG A 10 -16.35 -6.63 -8.75
N TRP A 11 -16.20 -6.09 -7.55
CA TRP A 11 -15.80 -4.69 -7.29
C TRP A 11 -14.40 -4.57 -6.70
N TRP A 12 -13.57 -5.60 -6.89
CA TRP A 12 -12.27 -5.70 -6.24
C TRP A 12 -11.38 -4.49 -6.50
N THR A 13 -11.38 -3.96 -7.74
CA THR A 13 -10.59 -2.76 -8.07
C THR A 13 -11.02 -1.53 -7.28
N ALA A 14 -12.30 -1.39 -6.92
CA ALA A 14 -12.76 -0.29 -6.07
C ALA A 14 -12.30 -0.49 -4.62
N PHE A 15 -12.37 -1.71 -4.09
CA PHE A 15 -11.85 -2.03 -2.76
C PHE A 15 -10.33 -1.84 -2.68
N ALA A 16 -9.59 -2.29 -3.70
CA ALA A 16 -8.15 -2.09 -3.81
C ALA A 16 -7.80 -0.59 -3.89
N LEU A 17 -8.58 0.20 -4.63
CA LEU A 17 -8.41 1.65 -4.66
C LEU A 17 -8.59 2.28 -3.28
N ALA A 18 -9.70 1.95 -2.60
CA ALA A 18 -10.00 2.47 -1.27
C ALA A 18 -8.93 2.08 -0.25
N ALA A 19 -8.48 0.82 -0.27
CA ALA A 19 -7.41 0.34 0.61
C ALA A 19 -6.08 1.05 0.34
N SER A 20 -5.68 1.22 -0.93
CA SER A 20 -4.45 1.95 -1.28
C SER A 20 -4.49 3.40 -0.85
N LEU A 21 -5.63 4.08 -1.05
CA LEU A 21 -5.82 5.46 -0.58
C LEU A 21 -5.83 5.55 0.94
N ALA A 22 -6.41 4.59 1.65
CA ALA A 22 -6.38 4.53 3.10
C ALA A 22 -4.95 4.33 3.63
N MET A 23 -4.16 3.44 3.01
CA MET A 23 -2.76 3.21 3.37
C MET A 23 -1.89 4.45 3.12
N LEU A 24 -2.06 5.11 1.97
CA LEU A 24 -1.38 6.38 1.68
C LEU A 24 -1.82 7.47 2.66
N GLY A 25 -3.12 7.60 2.93
CA GLY A 25 -3.66 8.56 3.89
C GLY A 25 -3.10 8.36 5.29
N ALA A 26 -3.05 7.11 5.76
CA ALA A 26 -2.43 6.75 7.04
C ALA A 26 -0.95 7.13 7.07
N ALA A 27 -0.19 6.82 6.02
CA ALA A 27 1.23 7.14 5.95
C ALA A 27 1.51 8.66 6.01
N HIS A 28 0.72 9.47 5.27
CA HIS A 28 0.83 10.93 5.33
C HIS A 28 0.31 11.50 6.65
N ALA A 29 -0.68 10.87 7.28
CA ALA A 29 -1.15 11.26 8.60
C ALA A 29 -0.09 11.02 9.69
N PHE A 30 0.60 9.88 9.68
CA PHE A 30 1.71 9.62 10.58
C PHE A 30 2.89 10.58 10.37
N GLU A 31 3.15 10.98 9.12
CA GLU A 31 4.17 11.98 8.81
C GLU A 31 3.77 13.37 9.31
N ARG A 32 2.56 13.84 8.98
CA ARG A 32 2.13 15.21 9.27
C ARG A 32 1.72 15.43 10.72
N PHE A 33 0.97 14.48 11.29
CA PHE A 33 0.41 14.59 12.64
C PHE A 33 1.18 13.77 13.67
N GLY A 34 1.80 12.66 13.26
CA GLY A 34 2.66 11.86 14.14
C GLY A 34 4.09 12.38 14.26
N GLY A 35 4.51 13.32 13.40
CA GLY A 35 5.89 13.82 13.37
C GLY A 35 6.92 12.75 12.97
N LEU A 36 6.47 11.69 12.30
CA LEU A 36 7.30 10.54 11.93
C LEU A 36 7.78 10.70 10.49
N ALA A 37 9.01 11.21 10.33
CA ALA A 37 9.63 11.36 9.03
C ALA A 37 9.77 9.98 8.33
N PRO A 38 9.40 9.86 7.04
CA PRO A 38 9.52 8.60 6.33
C PRO A 38 10.98 8.27 6.04
N CYS A 39 11.37 7.01 6.26
CA CYS A 39 12.65 6.50 5.77
C CYS A 39 12.56 6.09 4.28
N ASN A 40 13.70 5.77 3.67
CA ASN A 40 13.76 5.37 2.26
C ASN A 40 12.83 4.16 1.94
N LEU A 41 12.81 3.12 2.78
CA LEU A 41 11.92 1.97 2.57
C LEU A 41 10.44 2.32 2.76
N CYS A 42 10.08 3.24 3.67
CA CYS A 42 8.72 3.77 3.78
C CYS A 42 8.27 4.43 2.47
N LEU A 43 9.14 5.24 1.85
CA LEU A 43 8.85 5.88 0.56
C LEU A 43 8.65 4.85 -0.55
N LYS A 44 9.52 3.82 -0.62
CA LYS A 44 9.36 2.73 -1.59
C LYS A 44 8.06 1.94 -1.41
N GLN A 45 7.63 1.74 -0.17
CA GLN A 45 6.32 1.12 0.09
C GLN A 45 5.15 2.01 -0.35
N ARG A 46 5.27 3.35 -0.24
CA ARG A 46 4.26 4.28 -0.78
C ARG A 46 4.17 4.25 -2.30
N GLU A 47 5.30 4.13 -3.01
CA GLU A 47 5.33 4.00 -4.47
C GLU A 47 4.48 2.81 -4.96
N VAL A 48 4.51 1.69 -4.22
CA VAL A 48 3.66 0.53 -4.52
C VAL A 48 2.17 0.88 -4.48
N TYR A 49 1.73 1.59 -3.43
CA TYR A 49 0.33 2.00 -3.30
C TYR A 49 -0.07 3.04 -4.35
N TRP A 50 0.83 3.95 -4.74
CA TRP A 50 0.57 4.85 -5.88
C TRP A 50 0.41 4.08 -7.19
N GLY A 51 1.27 3.08 -7.45
CA GLY A 51 1.11 2.19 -8.60
C GLY A 51 -0.23 1.44 -8.57
N ALA A 52 -0.63 0.95 -7.40
CA ALA A 52 -1.93 0.30 -7.22
C ALA A 52 -3.10 1.27 -7.45
N VAL A 53 -3.01 2.53 -6.99
CA VAL A 53 -4.02 3.57 -7.25
C VAL A 53 -4.20 3.77 -8.75
N VAL A 54 -3.13 3.92 -9.52
CA VAL A 54 -3.22 4.11 -10.98
C VAL A 54 -3.97 2.95 -11.64
N VAL A 55 -3.55 1.71 -11.36
CA VAL A 55 -4.21 0.51 -11.92
C VAL A 55 -5.68 0.45 -11.51
N ALA A 56 -5.96 0.70 -10.22
CA ALA A 56 -7.29 0.57 -9.66
C ALA A 56 -8.25 1.68 -10.13
N VAL A 57 -7.78 2.92 -10.30
CA VAL A 57 -8.57 4.03 -10.88
C VAL A 57 -8.95 3.72 -12.31
N LEU A 58 -7.99 3.34 -13.16
CA LEU A 58 -8.26 3.04 -14.57
C LEU A 58 -9.24 1.87 -14.71
N ALA A 59 -9.04 0.79 -13.94
CA ALA A 59 -9.89 -0.39 -14.00
C ALA A 59 -11.29 -0.15 -13.41
N THR A 60 -11.40 0.63 -12.34
CA THR A 60 -12.69 1.00 -11.74
C THR A 60 -13.45 1.94 -12.65
N GLY A 61 -12.79 2.97 -13.21
CA GLY A 61 -13.35 3.86 -14.22
C GLY A 61 -13.90 3.08 -15.41
N TRP A 62 -13.11 2.16 -15.98
CA TRP A 62 -13.58 1.27 -17.05
C TRP A 62 -14.81 0.45 -16.66
N THR A 63 -14.85 -0.06 -15.43
CA THR A 63 -16.00 -0.83 -14.92
C THR A 63 -17.26 0.04 -14.83
N LEU A 64 -17.13 1.30 -14.41
CA LEU A 64 -18.24 2.26 -14.35
C LEU A 64 -18.71 2.65 -15.75
N PHE A 65 -17.81 3.01 -16.66
CA PHE A 65 -18.14 3.38 -18.04
C PHE A 65 -18.78 2.25 -18.85
N SER A 66 -18.41 0.98 -18.58
CA SER A 66 -19.00 -0.19 -19.22
C SER A 66 -20.33 -0.65 -18.60
N GLY A 67 -20.93 0.16 -17.72
CA GLY A 67 -22.22 -0.11 -17.07
C GLY A 67 -22.17 -1.27 -16.07
N GLY A 68 -21.00 -1.57 -15.49
CA GLY A 68 -20.82 -2.60 -14.46
C GLY A 68 -21.13 -4.03 -14.88
N ARG A 69 -21.40 -4.28 -16.18
CA ARG A 69 -21.82 -5.59 -16.72
C ARG A 69 -20.72 -6.66 -16.69
N ARG A 70 -19.46 -6.23 -16.78
CA ARG A 70 -18.28 -7.13 -16.85
C ARG A 70 -17.55 -7.27 -15.50
N GLY A 71 -17.86 -6.43 -14.51
CA GLY A 71 -17.15 -6.34 -13.23
C GLY A 71 -15.66 -6.01 -13.39
N THR A 72 -14.87 -6.15 -12.33
CA THR A 72 -13.41 -5.94 -12.35
C THR A 72 -12.73 -6.69 -13.51
N PRO A 73 -11.90 -6.03 -14.34
CA PRO A 73 -11.11 -6.71 -15.37
C PRO A 73 -10.11 -7.68 -14.74
N ARG A 74 -10.04 -8.93 -15.25
CA ARG A 74 -9.10 -9.93 -14.71
C ARG A 74 -7.64 -9.52 -14.82
N ILE A 75 -7.27 -8.87 -15.93
CA ILE A 75 -5.92 -8.34 -16.15
C ILE A 75 -5.59 -7.31 -15.06
N ALA A 76 -6.51 -6.39 -14.76
CA ALA A 76 -6.30 -5.41 -13.69
C ALA A 76 -6.17 -6.06 -12.31
N ALA A 77 -6.98 -7.07 -12.01
CA ALA A 77 -6.85 -7.82 -10.76
C ALA A 77 -5.51 -8.57 -10.65
N PHE A 78 -5.01 -9.12 -11.76
CA PHE A 78 -3.69 -9.77 -11.80
C PHE A 78 -2.56 -8.75 -11.64
N LEU A 79 -2.64 -7.60 -12.30
CA LEU A 79 -1.69 -6.49 -12.13
C LEU A 79 -1.66 -6.00 -10.68
N LEU A 80 -2.83 -5.83 -10.05
CA LEU A 80 -2.92 -5.49 -8.63
C LEU A 80 -2.30 -6.57 -7.74
N ALA A 81 -2.50 -7.86 -8.05
CA ALA A 81 -1.86 -8.94 -7.32
C ALA A 81 -0.33 -8.85 -7.40
N ALA A 82 0.22 -8.57 -8.57
CA ALA A 82 1.66 -8.38 -8.76
C ALA A 82 2.18 -7.16 -7.98
N VAL A 83 1.49 -6.01 -8.08
CA VAL A 83 1.86 -4.78 -7.37
C VAL A 83 1.85 -4.99 -5.85
N PHE A 84 0.77 -5.54 -5.30
CA PHE A 84 0.68 -5.79 -3.85
C PHE A 84 1.62 -6.89 -3.38
N ALA A 85 1.94 -7.89 -4.21
CA ALA A 85 2.96 -8.88 -3.89
C ALA A 85 4.35 -8.24 -3.77
N THR A 86 4.70 -7.31 -4.67
CA THR A 86 5.90 -6.49 -4.53
C THR A 86 5.88 -5.70 -3.22
N GLY A 87 4.75 -5.07 -2.90
CA GLY A 87 4.56 -4.37 -1.62
C GLY A 87 4.77 -5.26 -0.40
N ALA A 88 4.22 -6.47 -0.42
CA ALA A 88 4.37 -7.45 0.65
C ALA A 88 5.84 -7.86 0.82
N ILE A 89 6.53 -8.17 -0.28
CA ILE A 89 7.96 -8.51 -0.25
C ILE A 89 8.78 -7.36 0.32
N THR A 90 8.56 -6.13 -0.15
CA THR A 90 9.27 -4.94 0.36
C THR A 90 8.97 -4.65 1.82
N ALA A 91 7.72 -4.88 2.26
CA ALA A 91 7.32 -4.68 3.65
C ALA A 91 7.90 -5.74 4.59
N ILE A 92 7.92 -7.01 4.17
CA ILE A 92 8.59 -8.09 4.90
C ILE A 92 10.10 -7.79 4.98
N PHE A 93 10.71 -7.34 3.88
CA PHE A 93 12.12 -6.95 3.84
C PHE A 93 12.45 -5.84 4.85
N HIS A 94 11.59 -4.81 4.93
CA HIS A 94 11.74 -3.71 5.86
C HIS A 94 11.57 -4.17 7.31
N MET A 95 10.49 -4.90 7.61
CA MET A 95 10.22 -5.44 8.94
C MET A 95 11.35 -6.36 9.44
N GLY A 96 11.89 -7.23 8.60
CA GLY A 96 13.00 -8.07 9.03
C GLY A 96 14.30 -7.30 9.27
N GLY A 97 14.50 -6.16 8.60
CA GLY A 97 15.59 -5.23 8.93
C GLY A 97 15.40 -4.54 10.29
N GLU A 98 14.17 -4.18 10.63
CA GLU A 98 13.82 -3.67 11.96
C GLU A 98 14.03 -4.73 13.04
N TYR A 99 13.62 -5.98 12.78
CA TYR A 99 13.73 -7.12 13.71
C TYR A 99 15.11 -7.81 13.67
N LYS A 100 16.07 -7.25 12.93
CA LYS A 100 17.46 -7.74 12.83
C LYS A 100 17.56 -9.18 12.31
N TRP A 101 16.62 -9.60 11.48
CA TRP A 101 16.69 -10.87 10.73
C TRP A 101 17.80 -10.83 9.67
N TRP A 102 18.09 -9.63 9.13
CA TRP A 102 19.18 -9.38 8.20
C TRP A 102 19.68 -7.95 8.30
N ALA A 103 20.88 -7.71 7.77
CA ALA A 103 21.40 -6.36 7.58
C ALA A 103 20.68 -5.67 6.42
N LEU A 104 20.34 -4.39 6.60
CA LEU A 104 19.81 -3.56 5.51
C LEU A 104 20.97 -3.00 4.66
N PRO A 105 20.74 -2.73 3.37
CA PRO A 105 21.75 -2.13 2.50
C PRO A 105 22.22 -0.77 3.02
N ALA A 106 23.44 -0.35 2.67
CA ALA A 106 23.99 0.95 3.08
C ALA A 106 23.11 2.14 2.69
N THR A 107 22.29 2.02 1.63
CA THR A 107 21.29 3.02 1.23
C THR A 107 20.18 3.25 2.25
N CYS A 108 20.04 2.36 3.25
CA CYS A 108 19.10 2.49 4.36
C CYS A 108 19.74 3.11 5.61
N SER A 109 21.07 3.30 5.62
CA SER A 109 21.84 3.90 6.71
C SER A 109 22.03 5.41 6.53
N SER A 110 21.76 5.95 5.34
CA SER A 110 21.73 7.39 5.11
C SER A 110 20.36 7.96 5.48
N VAL A 111 20.37 9.15 6.08
CA VAL A 111 19.18 9.98 6.29
C VAL A 111 18.59 10.30 4.90
N GLY A 112 17.62 9.50 4.48
CA GLY A 112 17.01 9.59 3.16
C GLY A 112 16.09 10.80 3.07
N GLY A 113 16.57 11.89 2.47
CA GLY A 113 15.80 13.07 2.13
C GLY A 113 16.68 14.12 1.46
N SER A 114 16.11 14.96 0.59
CA SER A 114 16.75 16.20 0.19
C SER A 114 16.88 17.05 1.45
N VAL A 115 18.08 17.11 2.02
CA VAL A 115 18.30 17.91 3.20
C VAL A 115 18.41 19.36 2.74
N ASP A 116 17.37 20.14 3.03
CA ASP A 116 17.42 21.57 2.84
C ASP A 116 18.48 22.16 3.79
N MET A 117 19.44 22.89 3.25
CA MET A 117 20.56 23.43 4.03
C MET A 117 20.08 24.39 5.12
N ASP A 118 18.96 25.08 4.90
CA ASP A 118 18.36 25.96 5.91
C ASP A 118 17.77 25.13 7.06
N SER A 119 17.10 24.01 6.77
CA SER A 119 16.61 23.08 7.79
C SER A 119 17.72 22.43 8.63
N LEU A 120 18.87 22.10 8.01
CA LEU A 120 20.08 21.63 8.70
C LEU A 120 20.66 22.69 9.63
N THR A 121 20.72 23.93 9.14
CA THR A 121 21.26 25.06 9.89
C THR A 121 20.36 25.39 11.08
N ALA A 122 19.05 25.38 10.90
CA ALA A 122 18.08 25.57 11.97
C ALA A 122 18.16 24.44 13.03
N LEU A 123 18.34 23.18 12.60
CA LEU A 123 18.54 22.06 13.52
C LEU A 123 19.87 22.19 14.28
N ALA A 124 20.96 22.57 13.61
CA ALA A 124 22.28 22.77 14.22
C ALA A 124 22.29 23.94 15.21
N MET A 125 21.51 24.99 14.95
CA MET A 125 21.33 26.13 15.86
C MET A 125 20.26 25.90 16.94
N GLY A 126 19.60 24.73 16.96
CA GLY A 126 18.54 24.41 17.91
C GLY A 126 17.25 25.23 17.73
N THR A 127 17.09 25.90 16.60
CA THR A 127 15.92 26.72 16.26
C THR A 127 14.92 26.00 15.35
N GLY A 128 15.32 24.86 14.78
CA GLY A 128 14.49 24.02 13.91
C GLY A 128 13.61 23.04 14.69
N PRO A 129 12.50 22.57 14.08
CA PRO A 129 11.68 21.52 14.68
C PRO A 129 12.49 20.23 14.83
N VAL A 130 12.35 19.54 15.97
CA VAL A 130 12.98 18.24 16.23
C VAL A 130 12.25 17.17 15.41
N THR A 131 12.59 17.03 14.13
CA THR A 131 12.13 15.90 13.32
C THR A 131 12.98 14.68 13.67
N LYS A 132 12.34 13.66 14.23
CA LYS A 132 13.01 12.39 14.52
C LYS A 132 13.26 11.67 13.21
N VAL A 133 14.42 11.92 12.61
CA VAL A 133 14.87 11.17 11.44
C VAL A 133 15.33 9.80 11.93
N ILE A 134 14.58 8.77 11.56
CA ILE A 134 14.89 7.38 11.86
C ILE A 134 15.42 6.66 10.61
N GLY A 135 16.37 5.74 10.81
CA GLY A 135 16.85 4.87 9.74
C GLY A 135 15.80 3.82 9.37
N CYS A 136 15.98 3.14 8.23
CA CYS A 136 15.04 2.07 7.85
C CYS A 136 15.13 0.83 8.77
N GLY A 137 16.17 0.73 9.59
CA GLY A 137 16.33 -0.35 10.55
C GLY A 137 15.74 -0.07 11.93
N ASP A 138 15.12 1.10 12.11
CA ASP A 138 14.60 1.57 13.38
C ASP A 138 13.08 1.53 13.39
N VAL A 139 12.50 1.01 14.47
CA VAL A 139 11.04 1.00 14.63
C VAL A 139 10.57 2.39 15.05
N ALA A 140 10.01 3.14 14.10
CA ALA A 140 9.43 4.48 14.36
C ALA A 140 8.24 4.43 15.32
N TRP A 141 7.43 3.39 15.15
CA TRP A 141 6.17 3.17 15.85
C TRP A 141 5.82 1.69 15.80
N SER A 142 5.15 1.23 16.85
CA SER A 142 4.62 -0.13 16.91
C SER A 142 3.25 -0.15 17.57
N TRP A 143 2.44 -1.14 17.20
CA TRP A 143 1.15 -1.42 17.82
C TRP A 143 0.87 -2.92 17.77
N LEU A 144 0.37 -3.46 18.89
CA LEU A 144 0.18 -4.90 19.12
C LEU A 144 1.44 -5.75 18.83
N GLY A 145 2.62 -5.21 19.16
CA GLY A 145 3.89 -5.90 18.95
C GLY A 145 4.39 -5.91 17.50
N LEU A 146 3.71 -5.24 16.58
CA LEU A 146 4.14 -5.10 15.19
C LEU A 146 4.53 -3.66 14.87
N SER A 147 5.63 -3.50 14.15
CA SER A 147 6.02 -2.21 13.58
C SER A 147 5.06 -1.76 12.48
N MET A 148 5.18 -0.50 12.03
CA MET A 148 4.46 -0.05 10.83
C MET A 148 4.76 -0.93 9.61
N ALA A 149 6.03 -1.33 9.42
CA ALA A 149 6.41 -2.21 8.32
C ALA A 149 5.75 -3.59 8.45
N GLY A 150 5.62 -4.12 9.68
CA GLY A 150 4.92 -5.37 9.96
C GLY A 150 3.43 -5.30 9.64
N TRP A 151 2.75 -4.24 10.05
CA TRP A 151 1.35 -4.01 9.67
C TRP A 151 1.19 -3.89 8.15
N ASN A 152 2.10 -3.17 7.49
CA ASN A 152 2.09 -3.04 6.03
C ASN A 152 2.31 -4.39 5.33
N ALA A 153 3.18 -5.26 5.87
CA ALA A 153 3.41 -6.59 5.33
C ALA A 153 2.14 -7.45 5.36
N ILE A 154 1.39 -7.42 6.46
CA ILE A 154 0.12 -8.14 6.60
C ILE A 154 -0.91 -7.62 5.60
N ILE A 155 -1.10 -6.30 5.55
CA ILE A 155 -2.10 -5.66 4.69
C ILE A 155 -1.77 -5.91 3.21
N ALA A 156 -0.53 -5.67 2.79
CA ALA A 156 -0.12 -5.90 1.40
C ALA A 156 -0.24 -7.37 0.99
N SER A 157 0.08 -8.32 1.88
CA SER A 157 -0.11 -9.75 1.63
C SER A 157 -1.58 -10.10 1.44
N ALA A 158 -2.46 -9.58 2.30
CA ALA A 158 -3.90 -9.79 2.16
C ALA A 158 -4.42 -9.22 0.83
N LEU A 159 -4.03 -7.99 0.49
CA LEU A 159 -4.42 -7.35 -0.77
C LEU A 159 -3.92 -8.12 -1.99
N ALA A 160 -2.71 -8.69 -1.94
CA ALA A 160 -2.17 -9.54 -3.00
C ALA A 160 -3.01 -10.82 -3.18
N VAL A 161 -3.34 -11.50 -2.08
CA VAL A 161 -4.17 -12.73 -2.10
C VAL A 161 -5.56 -12.44 -2.66
N PHE A 162 -6.26 -11.42 -2.15
CA PHE A 162 -7.59 -11.09 -2.65
C PHE A 162 -7.59 -10.62 -4.11
N SER A 163 -6.52 -9.94 -4.55
CA SER A 163 -6.33 -9.60 -5.96
C SER A 163 -6.19 -10.84 -6.84
N LEU A 164 -5.43 -11.84 -6.37
CA LEU A 164 -5.27 -13.09 -7.10
C LEU A 164 -6.58 -13.90 -7.14
N LEU A 165 -7.35 -13.92 -6.05
CA LEU A 165 -8.68 -14.54 -6.00
C LEU A 165 -9.64 -13.85 -6.99
N ALA A 166 -9.64 -12.51 -7.03
CA ALA A 166 -10.45 -11.75 -7.99
C ALA A 166 -10.02 -12.02 -9.44
N ALA A 167 -8.72 -12.19 -9.71
CA ALA A 167 -8.21 -12.54 -11.04
C ALA A 167 -8.63 -13.95 -11.48
N LYS A 168 -8.65 -14.91 -10.54
CA LYS A 168 -9.00 -16.33 -10.77
C LYS A 168 -10.51 -16.63 -10.72
N ARG A 169 -11.37 -15.63 -10.52
CA ARG A 169 -12.83 -15.84 -10.44
C ARG A 169 -13.38 -16.56 -11.70
N PRO A 170 -14.26 -17.57 -11.60
CA PRO A 170 -14.84 -18.27 -12.75
C PRO A 170 -15.52 -17.32 -13.76
N LYS A 171 -15.62 -17.71 -15.05
CA LYS A 171 -16.20 -16.86 -16.12
C LYS A 171 -17.71 -16.64 -15.97
N ASP A 172 -18.34 -17.31 -15.00
CA ASP A 172 -19.79 -17.46 -14.91
C ASP A 172 -20.46 -16.37 -14.07
N ALA A 173 -19.71 -15.36 -13.63
CA ALA A 173 -20.25 -14.16 -12.98
C ALA A 173 -20.76 -13.09 -13.98
N ARG A 174 -21.30 -13.51 -15.14
CA ARG A 174 -22.15 -12.60 -15.94
C ARG A 174 -23.41 -12.33 -15.13
N ALA A 175 -23.79 -11.06 -15.00
CA ALA A 175 -24.96 -10.66 -14.23
C ALA A 175 -26.18 -11.54 -14.58
N PRO A 176 -27.03 -11.93 -13.61
CA PRO A 176 -28.31 -12.52 -13.95
C PRO A 176 -29.00 -11.56 -14.92
N ARG A 177 -29.43 -12.09 -16.06
CA ARG A 177 -30.29 -11.37 -16.99
C ARG A 177 -31.52 -11.02 -16.17
N ILE A 178 -31.69 -9.75 -15.78
CA ILE A 178 -32.97 -9.31 -15.24
C ILE A 178 -33.90 -9.35 -16.45
N GLU A 179 -34.59 -10.46 -16.60
CA GLU A 179 -35.69 -10.65 -17.53
C GLU A 179 -36.70 -9.56 -17.16
N LYS A 180 -36.80 -8.53 -17.99
CA LYS A 180 -37.87 -7.55 -17.85
C LYS A 180 -39.15 -8.30 -18.22
N ALA A 181 -39.97 -8.57 -17.22
CA ALA A 181 -41.37 -8.95 -17.41
C ALA A 181 -42.14 -7.76 -18.01
#